data_AF-A0A927KJI3-F1
#
_entry.id   AF-A0A927KJI3-F1
#
_cell.length_a   1.000
_cell.length_b   1.000
_cell.length_c   1.000
_cell.angle_alpha   90.00
_cell.angle_beta   90.00
_cell.angle_gamma   90.00
#
_symmetry.space_group_name_H-M   'P 1'
#
loop_
_entity.id
_entity.type
_entity.pdbx_description
1 polymer ?
#
loop_
_entity_poly.entity_id
_entity_poly.type
_entity_poly.pdbx_seq_one_letter_code
_entity_poly.pdbx_strand_id
1 'polypeptide(L)' 'MNWASLVSDLEKAGWSLTALGRAIGLSPQAVSDIKQGRTKAPSGMAAVRLHQIHERGELPPSDRQEAPHAA' A
#
# COMPACT_ATOMS: atom_id res chain seq x y z
N MET A 1 -0.55 -7.20 -15.35
CA MET A 1 -0.04 -6.39 -14.23
C MET A 1 -1.23 -5.97 -13.39
N ASN A 2 -1.33 -6.44 -12.13
CA ASN A 2 -2.51 -6.20 -11.30
C ASN A 2 -2.10 -5.40 -10.05
N TRP A 3 -2.80 -4.29 -9.78
CA TRP A 3 -2.52 -3.43 -8.63
C TRP A 3 -2.71 -4.16 -7.30
N ALA A 4 -3.68 -5.07 -7.22
CA ALA A 4 -3.87 -5.92 -6.05
C ALA A 4 -2.63 -6.78 -5.74
N SER A 5 -1.99 -7.32 -6.78
CA SER A 5 -0.75 -8.09 -6.63
C SER A 5 0.42 -7.21 -6.17
N LEU A 6 0.54 -5.99 -6.71
CA LEU A 6 1.56 -5.02 -6.26
C LEU A 6 1.41 -4.66 -4.78
N VAL A 7 0.19 -4.36 -4.34
CA VAL A 7 -0.10 -4.07 -2.93
C VAL A 7 0.20 -5.29 -2.05
N SER A 8 -0.16 -6.49 -2.49
CA SER A 8 0.10 -7.73 -1.76
C SER A 8 1.60 -8.04 -1.65
N ASP A 9 2.37 -7.71 -2.67
CA ASP A 9 3.83 -7.89 -2.68
C ASP A 9 4.52 -6.90 -1.73
N LEU A 10 4.09 -5.63 -1.75
CA LEU A 10 4.56 -4.63 -0.82
C LEU A 10 4.21 -4.98 0.63
N GLU A 11 3.01 -5.54 0.90
CA GLU A 11 2.66 -6.07 2.22
C GLU A 11 3.59 -7.20 2.67
N LYS A 12 3.96 -8.11 1.76
CA LYS A 12 4.96 -9.16 2.05
C LYS A 12 6.35 -8.58 2.32
N ALA A 13 6.69 -7.45 1.69
CA ALA A 13 7.91 -6.71 1.96
C ALA A 13 7.86 -5.90 3.28
N GLY A 14 6.74 -5.93 4.01
CA GLY A 14 6.57 -5.30 5.32
C GLY A 14 5.79 -3.98 5.29
N TRP A 15 5.25 -3.57 4.14
CA TRP A 15 4.44 -2.35 4.07
C TRP A 15 3.04 -2.54 4.64
N SER A 16 2.64 -1.68 5.56
CA SER A 16 1.24 -1.60 5.99
C SER A 16 0.39 -0.81 4.99
N LEU A 17 -0.89 -1.17 4.86
CA LEU A 17 -1.86 -0.45 4.01
C LEU A 17 -1.95 1.05 4.35
N THR A 18 -1.81 1.41 5.63
CA THR A 18 -1.76 2.80 6.12
C THR A 18 -0.51 3.53 5.65
N ALA A 19 0.66 2.88 5.73
CA ALA A 19 1.92 3.44 5.25
C ALA A 19 1.90 3.62 3.72
N LEU A 20 1.39 2.61 2.99
CA LEU A 20 1.19 2.69 1.55
C LEU A 20 0.26 3.85 1.18
N GLY A 21 -0.88 3.97 1.87
CA GLY A 21 -1.83 5.06 1.67
C GLY A 21 -1.16 6.43 1.83
N ARG A 22 -0.45 6.64 2.93
CA ARG A 22 0.32 7.88 3.16
C ARG A 22 1.37 8.13 2.08
N ALA A 23 2.11 7.09 1.69
CA ALA A 23 3.17 7.20 0.69
C ALA A 23 2.63 7.55 -0.70
N ILE A 24 1.47 7.01 -1.10
CA ILE A 24 0.89 7.24 -2.43
C ILE A 24 -0.17 8.36 -2.45
N GLY A 25 -0.50 8.94 -1.30
CA GLY A 25 -1.50 10.00 -1.16
C GLY A 25 -2.96 9.49 -1.20
N LEU A 26 -3.19 8.23 -0.80
CA LEU A 26 -4.51 7.62 -0.72
C LEU A 26 -4.88 7.30 0.73
N SER A 27 -6.18 7.20 1.00
CA SER A 27 -6.66 6.65 2.25
C SER A 27 -6.35 5.15 2.35
N PRO A 28 -6.04 4.61 3.54
CA PRO A 28 -5.81 3.17 3.74
C PRO A 28 -6.97 2.31 3.21
N GLN A 29 -8.20 2.82 3.32
CA GLN A 29 -9.40 2.17 2.79
C GLN A 29 -9.38 2.03 1.26
N ALA A 30 -8.87 3.05 0.55
CA ALA A 30 -8.70 2.97 -0.90
C ALA A 30 -7.61 1.96 -1.29
N VAL A 31 -6.53 1.84 -0.50
CA VAL A 31 -5.51 0.79 -0.69
C VAL A 31 -6.11 -0.61 -0.48
N SER A 32 -6.93 -0.79 0.56
CA SER A 32 -7.68 -2.03 0.78
C SER A 32 -8.62 -2.36 -0.37
N ASP A 33 -9.30 -1.36 -0.93
CA ASP A 33 -10.23 -1.53 -2.05
C ASP A 33 -9.51 -1.94 -3.35
N ILE A 34 -8.32 -1.41 -3.58
CA ILE A 34 -7.40 -1.82 -4.66
C ILE A 34 -6.95 -3.27 -4.44
N LYS A 35 -6.57 -3.64 -3.22
CA LYS A 35 -6.17 -5.02 -2.86
C LYS A 35 -7.31 -6.02 -3.10
N GLN A 36 -8.53 -5.66 -2.74
CA GLN A 36 -9.72 -6.50 -2.94
C GLN A 36 -10.22 -6.53 -4.38
N GLY A 37 -9.60 -5.78 -5.30
CA GLY A 37 -10.01 -5.70 -6.70
C GLY A 37 -11.34 -4.96 -6.93
N ARG A 38 -11.84 -4.24 -5.92
CA ARG A 38 -13.01 -3.37 -6.04
C ARG A 38 -12.67 -2.10 -6.82
N THR A 39 -11.45 -1.59 -6.66
CA THR A 39 -10.91 -0.49 -7.45
C THR A 39 -9.97 -1.02 -8.53
N LYS A 40 -10.32 -0.80 -9.80
CA LYS A 40 -9.52 -1.26 -10.96
C LYS A 40 -8.20 -0.50 -11.14
N ALA A 41 -8.13 0.75 -10.70
CA ALA A 41 -6.93 1.56 -10.78
C ALA A 41 -6.89 2.62 -9.66
N PRO A 42 -5.74 2.80 -8.97
CA PRO A 42 -5.54 3.97 -8.13
C PRO A 42 -5.59 5.26 -8.95
N SER A 43 -5.79 6.41 -8.28
CA SER A 43 -5.62 7.72 -8.93
C SER A 43 -4.27 7.78 -9.64
N GLY A 44 -4.19 8.45 -10.81
CA GLY A 44 -3.02 8.39 -11.70
C GLY A 44 -1.69 8.67 -11.00
N MET A 45 -1.64 9.64 -10.09
CA MET A 45 -0.44 9.93 -9.27
C MET A 45 -0.12 8.80 -8.28
N ALA A 46 -1.13 8.21 -7.64
CA ALA A 46 -0.96 7.10 -6.72
C ALA A 46 -0.47 5.84 -7.43
N ALA A 47 -0.93 5.58 -8.66
CA ALA A 47 -0.44 4.50 -9.51
C ALA A 47 1.07 4.65 -9.80
N VAL A 48 1.50 5.85 -10.18
CA VAL A 48 2.92 6.15 -10.43
C VAL A 48 3.75 5.95 -9.15
N ARG A 49 3.31 6.52 -8.02
CA ARG A 49 4.01 6.40 -6.73
C ARG A 49 4.11 4.96 -6.26
N LEU A 50 3.02 4.19 -6.37
CA LEU A 50 2.97 2.78 -5.98
C LEU A 50 3.95 1.95 -6.83
N HIS A 51 3.97 2.17 -8.14
CA HIS A 51 4.89 1.50 -9.04
C HIS A 51 6.35 1.85 -8.71
N GLN A 52 6.65 3.13 -8.48
CA GLN A 52 8.00 3.58 -8.10
C GLN A 52 8.50 2.93 -6.82
N ILE A 53 7.68 2.85 -5.77
CA ILE A 53 8.04 2.22 -4.49
C ILE A 53 8.39 0.74 -4.70
N HIS A 54 7.56 0.04 -5.49
CA HIS A 54 7.78 -1.36 -5.82
C HIS A 54 9.05 -1.57 -6.66
N GLU A 55 9.26 -0.76 -7.71
CA GLU A 55 10.45 -0.87 -8.56
C GLU A 55 11.74 -0.53 -7.80
N ARG A 56 11.70 0.43 -6.88
CA ARG A 56 12.86 0.84 -6.07
C ARG A 56 13.17 -0.15 -4.95
N GLY A 57 12.26 -1.10 -4.65
CA GLY A 57 12.38 -1.98 -3.49
C GLY A 57 12.45 -1.19 -2.18
N GLU A 58 11.75 -0.06 -2.09
CA GLU A 58 11.78 0.79 -0.91
C GLU A 58 11.28 0.02 0.31
N LEU A 59 12.04 0.10 1.40
CA LEU A 59 11.62 -0.45 2.68
C LEU A 59 10.51 0.45 3.25
N PRO A 60 9.51 -0.14 3.93
CA PRO A 60 8.49 0.64 4.58
C PRO A 60 9.17 1.61 5.57
N PRO A 61 8.65 2.85 5.71
CA PRO A 61 9.03 3.65 6.86
C PRO A 61 8.80 2.77 8.08
N SER A 62 9.77 2.68 8.99
CA SER A 62 9.63 1.94 10.24
C SER A 62 8.57 2.62 11.08
N ASP A 63 7.31 2.45 10.69
CA ASP A 63 6.15 2.65 11.50
C ASP A 63 6.30 1.58 12.56
N ARG A 64 6.90 1.99 13.69
CA ARG A 64 6.96 1.24 14.92
C ARG A 64 5.52 0.85 15.19
N GLN A 65 5.13 -0.34 14.75
CA GLN A 65 3.78 -0.84 14.80
C GLN A 65 3.37 -0.78 16.28
N GLU A 66 2.62 0.26 16.64
CA GLU A 66 1.97 0.35 17.93
C GLU A 66 0.92 -0.77 17.95
N ALA A 67 1.32 -1.96 18.38
CA ALA A 67 0.37 -2.84 19.05
C ALA A 67 -0.17 -2.01 20.24
N PRO A 68 -1.48 -1.74 20.33
CA PRO A 68 -2.37 -2.74 20.94
C PRO A 68 -3.85 -2.66 20.49
N HIS A 69 -4.56 -3.80 20.40
CA HIS A 69 -5.86 -3.96 21.07
C HIS A 69 -6.25 -5.43 21.14
N ALA A 70 -5.71 -6.13 22.15
CA ALA A 70 -6.46 -7.20 22.78
C ALA A 70 -7.47 -6.52 23.71
N ALA A 71 -8.76 -6.82 23.53
CA ALA A 71 -9.81 -6.64 24.52
C ALA A 71 -10.78 -7.80 24.40
#